data_AF-A0A1G0KST7-F1
#
_entry.id   AF-A0A1G0KST7-F1
#
_cell.length_a   1.000
_cell.length_b   1.000
_cell.length_c   1.000
_cell.angle_alpha   90.00
_cell.angle_beta   90.00
_cell.angle_gamma   90.00
#
_symmetry.space_group_name_H-M   'P 1'
#
loop_
_entity.id
_entity.type
_entity.pdbx_description
1 polymer ?
#
loop_
_entity_poly.entity_id
_entity_poly.type
_entity_poly.pdbx_seq_one_letter_code
_entity_poly.pdbx_strand_id
1 'polypeptide(L)'
;MFEFLKSAVEDNPHAGTGVLAREGIVYAESGPNSYQEAPELLLLVTNVAGYIYGHVHQRKAAPEYGRESVWVAVLVESSVLVDGRTPGEALLCAGDAWYRHCSYHPMYAQSEDDVLAVRDSFEDACKVMAEMVRHYDPLRRHGGEREVDGVWVIHEPEGRMDLRIMDLYGLSCALNEEEIAAGSDDGRPVA
;
A
#
# COMPACT_ATOMS: atom_id res chain seq x y z
N MET A 1 -36.32 9.13 12.95
CA MET A 1 -36.21 7.72 13.39
C MET A 1 -34.75 7.24 13.49
N PHE A 2 -33.78 7.80 12.75
CA PHE A 2 -32.36 7.40 12.87
C PHE A 2 -31.50 8.29 13.78
N GLU A 3 -32.04 9.41 14.26
CA GLU A 3 -31.28 10.39 15.06
C GLU A 3 -30.75 9.82 16.38
N PHE A 4 -31.48 8.88 17.02
CA PHE A 4 -30.99 8.22 18.23
C PHE A 4 -29.81 7.26 17.95
N LEU A 5 -29.74 6.67 16.75
CA LEU A 5 -28.62 5.82 16.32
C LEU A 5 -27.41 6.66 15.95
N LYS A 6 -27.60 7.82 15.30
CA LYS A 6 -26.51 8.77 15.04
C LYS A 6 -25.89 9.27 16.34
N SER A 7 -26.70 9.71 17.30
CA SER A 7 -26.22 10.10 18.64
C SER A 7 -25.47 8.95 19.30
N ALA A 8 -25.99 7.72 19.26
CA ALA A 8 -25.30 6.57 19.86
C ALA A 8 -23.95 6.23 19.20
N VAL A 9 -23.79 6.50 17.89
CA VAL A 9 -22.52 6.35 17.17
C VAL A 9 -21.57 7.50 17.53
N GLU A 10 -22.05 8.74 17.57
CA GLU A 10 -21.27 9.92 17.93
C GLU A 10 -20.79 9.88 19.40
N ASP A 11 -21.62 9.36 20.30
CA ASP A 11 -21.34 9.22 21.73
C ASP A 11 -20.46 8.01 22.05
N ASN A 12 -20.24 7.09 21.09
CA ASN A 12 -19.39 5.93 21.27
C ASN A 12 -17.97 6.23 20.74
N PRO A 13 -16.96 6.39 21.62
CA PRO A 13 -15.58 6.67 21.20
C PRO A 13 -14.94 5.54 20.38
N HIS A 14 -15.58 4.36 20.31
CA HIS A 14 -15.17 3.22 19.49
C HIS A 14 -15.91 3.12 18.15
N ALA A 15 -16.99 3.88 17.96
CA ALA A 15 -17.75 3.90 16.70
C ALA A 15 -17.26 5.00 15.74
N GLY A 16 -16.18 5.69 16.09
CA GLY A 16 -15.57 6.73 15.26
C GLY A 16 -14.89 6.18 14.01
N THR A 17 -14.82 7.05 12.99
CA THR A 17 -13.98 6.85 11.80
C THR A 17 -12.52 6.70 12.22
N GLY A 18 -11.81 5.72 11.66
CA GLY A 18 -10.42 5.49 12.00
C GLY A 18 -9.52 6.66 11.59
N VAL A 19 -8.28 6.62 12.08
CA VAL A 19 -7.33 7.73 11.96
C VAL A 19 -6.96 8.04 10.52
N LEU A 20 -6.89 7.04 9.64
CA LEU A 20 -6.49 7.25 8.26
C LEU A 20 -7.62 7.89 7.45
N ALA A 21 -8.86 7.44 7.63
CA ALA A 21 -9.98 8.05 6.93
C ALA A 21 -10.29 9.47 7.46
N ARG A 22 -9.92 9.79 8.70
CA ARG A 22 -10.08 11.14 9.27
C ARG A 22 -8.95 12.11 8.87
N GLU A 23 -7.70 11.69 9.02
CA GLU A 23 -6.54 12.56 8.82
C GLU A 23 -5.99 12.51 7.38
N GLY A 24 -6.34 11.49 6.61
CA GLY A 24 -5.83 11.23 5.26
C GLY A 24 -4.38 10.75 5.22
N ILE A 25 -3.64 10.87 6.32
CA ILE A 25 -2.25 10.45 6.46
C ILE A 25 -1.97 10.03 7.90
N VAL A 26 -1.20 8.96 8.06
CA VAL A 26 -0.71 8.47 9.34
C VAL A 26 0.78 8.21 9.27
N TYR A 27 1.45 8.46 10.38
CA TYR A 27 2.90 8.29 10.54
C TYR A 27 3.19 7.62 11.89
N ALA A 28 4.16 6.72 11.90
CA ALA A 28 4.72 6.15 13.11
C ALA A 28 6.25 6.25 13.06
N GLU A 29 6.87 6.72 14.15
CA GLU A 29 8.34 6.72 14.29
C GLU A 29 8.90 5.30 14.36
N SER A 30 8.11 4.38 14.91
CA SER A 30 8.36 2.95 14.95
C SER A 30 7.28 2.25 14.11
N GLY A 31 7.62 1.96 12.86
CA GLY A 31 6.72 1.38 11.87
C GLY A 31 6.59 -0.13 12.05
N PRO A 32 5.38 -0.67 12.31
CA PRO A 32 5.20 -2.09 12.56
C PRO A 32 5.49 -2.96 11.34
N ASN A 33 5.45 -2.37 10.14
CA ASN A 33 5.81 -3.09 8.94
C ASN A 33 7.22 -2.73 8.46
N SER A 34 7.83 -1.62 8.86
CA SER A 34 9.18 -1.25 8.43
C SER A 34 10.27 -2.17 8.98
N TYR A 35 11.34 -2.37 8.21
CA TYR A 35 12.54 -3.10 8.66
C TYR A 35 13.14 -2.44 9.91
N GLN A 36 13.51 -3.26 10.90
CA GLN A 36 14.05 -2.81 12.20
C GLN A 36 13.21 -1.71 12.89
N GLU A 37 11.88 -1.78 12.73
CA GLU A 37 10.95 -0.78 13.30
C GLU A 37 11.30 0.66 12.87
N ALA A 38 11.87 0.85 11.68
CA ALA A 38 12.14 2.18 11.15
C ALA A 38 10.83 2.99 10.95
N PRO A 39 10.90 4.32 10.77
CA PRO A 39 9.73 5.12 10.50
C PRO A 39 8.87 4.61 9.33
N GLU A 40 7.56 4.85 9.40
CA GLU A 40 6.61 4.37 8.42
C GLU A 40 5.46 5.36 8.24
N LEU A 41 5.00 5.51 7.01
CA LEU A 41 3.96 6.47 6.63
C LEU A 41 2.99 5.82 5.67
N LEU A 42 1.70 6.03 5.93
CA LEU A 42 0.61 5.60 5.05
C LEU A 42 -0.33 6.77 4.83
N LEU A 43 -0.76 6.98 3.59
CA LEU A 43 -1.74 7.99 3.24
C LEU A 43 -2.84 7.41 2.35
N LEU A 44 -4.04 7.97 2.47
CA LEU A 44 -5.16 7.71 1.57
C LEU A 44 -5.13 8.78 0.46
N VAL A 45 -4.76 8.38 -0.76
CA VAL A 45 -4.67 9.25 -1.93
C VAL A 45 -6.07 9.57 -2.47
N THR A 46 -6.92 8.56 -2.60
CA THR A 46 -8.32 8.72 -2.99
C THR A 46 -9.14 7.50 -2.59
N ASN A 47 -10.44 7.69 -2.41
CA ASN A 47 -11.45 6.65 -2.23
C ASN A 47 -12.59 6.73 -3.27
N VAL A 48 -12.44 7.58 -4.29
CA VAL A 48 -13.51 7.88 -5.26
C VAL A 48 -13.60 6.84 -6.38
N ALA A 49 -12.45 6.37 -6.86
CA ALA A 49 -12.36 5.41 -7.99
C ALA A 49 -11.83 4.03 -7.54
N GLY A 50 -11.80 3.78 -6.23
CA GLY A 50 -11.04 2.71 -5.60
C GLY A 50 -10.29 3.26 -4.39
N TYR A 51 -9.82 2.39 -3.49
CA TYR A 51 -8.99 2.82 -2.36
C TYR A 51 -7.54 2.83 -2.79
N ILE A 52 -7.00 4.03 -3.02
CA ILE A 52 -5.61 4.22 -3.40
C ILE A 52 -4.84 4.75 -2.21
N TYR A 53 -3.76 4.06 -1.87
CA TYR A 53 -2.90 4.38 -0.76
C TYR A 53 -1.49 4.71 -1.25
N GLY A 54 -0.82 5.61 -0.54
CA GLY A 54 0.62 5.75 -0.62
C GLY A 54 1.26 5.16 0.64
N HIS A 55 2.25 4.31 0.49
CA HIS A 55 2.97 3.68 1.60
C HIS A 55 4.46 3.97 1.47
N VAL A 56 5.05 4.49 2.55
CA VAL A 56 6.49 4.68 2.68
C VAL A 56 7.00 3.87 3.87
N HIS A 57 7.97 3.00 3.63
CA HIS A 57 8.59 2.19 4.68
C HIS A 57 10.04 1.83 4.33
N GLN A 58 10.75 1.25 5.30
CA GLN A 58 12.09 0.70 5.09
C GLN A 58 12.06 -0.81 4.89
N ARG A 59 12.97 -1.33 4.07
CA ARG A 59 13.12 -2.77 3.79
C ARG A 59 14.56 -3.21 3.80
N LYS A 60 14.79 -4.49 4.07
CA LYS A 60 16.09 -5.11 3.81
C LYS A 60 16.35 -5.05 2.31
N ALA A 61 17.52 -4.58 1.92
CA ALA A 61 17.87 -4.45 0.52
C ALA A 61 18.25 -5.81 -0.06
N ALA A 62 17.91 -6.03 -1.33
CA ALA A 62 18.45 -7.16 -2.08
C ALA A 62 19.98 -6.97 -2.29
N PRO A 63 20.76 -8.06 -2.39
CA PRO A 63 22.22 -8.01 -2.44
C PRO A 63 22.79 -7.09 -3.53
N GLU A 64 22.13 -6.98 -4.67
CA GLU A 64 22.52 -6.15 -5.81
C GLU A 64 22.56 -4.64 -5.51
N TYR A 65 21.88 -4.19 -4.47
CA TYR A 65 21.92 -2.79 -4.05
C TYR A 65 23.16 -2.44 -3.21
N GLY A 66 23.97 -3.44 -2.81
CA GLY A 66 25.22 -3.22 -2.07
C GLY A 66 25.05 -2.54 -0.71
N ARG A 67 23.85 -2.58 -0.13
CA ARG A 67 23.47 -1.94 1.14
C ARG A 67 22.62 -2.89 1.98
N GLU A 68 22.44 -2.59 3.25
CA GLU A 68 21.65 -3.42 4.17
C GLU A 68 20.14 -3.18 4.01
N SER A 69 19.74 -1.93 3.76
CA SER A 69 18.34 -1.53 3.67
C SER A 69 18.09 -0.44 2.63
N VAL A 70 16.85 -0.34 2.18
CA VAL A 70 16.35 0.68 1.25
C VAL A 70 15.04 1.28 1.75
N TRP A 71 14.76 2.51 1.34
CA TRP A 71 13.44 3.11 1.53
C TRP A 71 12.59 2.90 0.28
N VAL A 72 11.36 2.47 0.47
CA VAL A 72 10.39 2.22 -0.61
C VAL A 72 9.24 3.19 -0.46
N ALA A 73 8.88 3.85 -1.55
CA ALA A 73 7.66 4.61 -1.72
C ALA A 73 6.80 3.88 -2.76
N VAL A 74 5.57 3.52 -2.41
CA VAL A 74 4.69 2.74 -3.29
C VAL A 74 3.25 3.21 -3.24
N LEU A 75 2.60 3.31 -4.40
CA LEU A 75 1.16 3.47 -4.52
C LEU A 75 0.48 2.10 -4.58
N VAL A 76 -0.56 1.90 -3.79
CA VAL A 76 -1.29 0.63 -3.69
C VAL A 76 -2.75 0.86 -3.97
N GLU A 77 -3.29 0.19 -4.98
CA GLU A 77 -4.73 0.09 -5.15
C GLU A 77 -5.23 -1.12 -4.35
N SER A 78 -6.28 -0.91 -3.54
CA SER A 78 -6.85 -1.92 -2.66
C SER A 78 -8.37 -1.99 -2.82
N SER A 79 -8.92 -3.19 -2.70
CA SER A 79 -10.38 -3.42 -2.66
C SER A 79 -10.98 -3.20 -1.28
N VAL A 80 -10.14 -3.08 -0.24
CA VAL A 80 -10.57 -2.88 1.14
C VAL A 80 -10.12 -1.52 1.66
N LEU A 81 -10.99 -0.92 2.46
CA LEU A 81 -10.64 0.24 3.27
C LEU A 81 -9.73 -0.21 4.40
N VAL A 82 -8.47 0.20 4.35
CA VAL A 82 -7.51 0.09 5.44
C VAL A 82 -7.70 1.29 6.38
N ASP A 83 -7.84 1.03 7.67
CA ASP A 83 -7.88 2.06 8.71
C ASP A 83 -7.58 1.44 10.09
N GLY A 84 -7.41 2.26 11.12
CA GLY A 84 -7.20 1.83 12.51
C GLY A 84 -7.55 2.93 13.50
N ARG A 85 -7.54 2.63 14.82
CA ARG A 85 -7.81 3.66 15.85
C ARG A 85 -6.57 4.49 16.19
N THR A 86 -5.40 3.97 15.85
CA THR A 86 -4.09 4.62 16.02
C THR A 86 -3.28 4.50 14.74
N PRO A 87 -2.25 5.34 14.53
CA PRO A 87 -1.35 5.20 13.39
C PRO A 87 -0.77 3.78 13.25
N GLY A 88 -0.29 3.19 14.35
CA GLY A 88 0.25 1.83 14.34
C GLY A 88 -0.78 0.76 13.97
N GLU A 89 -2.02 0.87 14.45
CA GLU A 89 -3.10 -0.04 14.05
C GLU A 89 -3.44 0.09 12.56
N ALA A 90 -3.51 1.31 12.03
CA ALA A 90 -3.80 1.53 10.61
C ALA A 90 -2.69 0.92 9.73
N LEU A 91 -1.43 1.08 10.11
CA LEU A 91 -0.29 0.47 9.43
C LEU A 91 -0.33 -1.06 9.52
N LEU A 92 -0.62 -1.63 10.70
CA LEU A 92 -0.79 -3.08 10.84
C LEU A 92 -1.93 -3.62 9.97
N CYS A 93 -3.06 -2.91 9.89
CA CYS A 93 -4.18 -3.28 9.03
C CYS A 93 -3.80 -3.21 7.54
N ALA A 94 -3.01 -2.21 7.14
CA ALA A 94 -2.46 -2.12 5.78
C ALA A 94 -1.62 -3.37 5.47
N GLY A 95 -0.77 -3.73 6.44
CA GLY A 95 0.01 -4.94 6.38
C GLY A 95 -0.84 -6.19 6.23
N ASP A 96 -1.75 -6.41 7.15
CA ASP A 96 -2.60 -7.60 7.14
C ASP A 96 -3.37 -7.75 5.81
N ALA A 97 -3.94 -6.65 5.31
CA ALA A 97 -4.67 -6.62 4.04
C ALA A 97 -3.79 -6.99 2.85
N TRP A 98 -2.57 -6.45 2.75
CA TRP A 98 -1.74 -6.60 1.55
C TRP A 98 -0.78 -7.80 1.61
N TYR A 99 -0.27 -8.17 2.79
CA TYR A 99 0.61 -9.34 2.97
C TYR A 99 -0.18 -10.64 3.05
N ARG A 100 -1.17 -10.69 3.95
CA ARG A 100 -1.85 -11.96 4.26
C ARG A 100 -3.00 -12.23 3.31
N HIS A 101 -3.72 -11.18 2.96
CA HIS A 101 -4.92 -11.31 2.13
C HIS A 101 -4.70 -10.94 0.67
N CYS A 102 -3.52 -10.39 0.31
CA CYS A 102 -3.20 -9.95 -1.04
C CYS A 102 -4.30 -9.06 -1.63
N SER A 103 -4.91 -8.21 -0.80
CA SER A 103 -6.02 -7.33 -1.17
C SER A 103 -5.51 -6.09 -1.91
N TYR A 104 -4.82 -6.30 -3.03
CA TYR A 104 -4.33 -5.24 -3.89
C TYR A 104 -4.61 -5.52 -5.37
N HIS A 105 -4.54 -4.47 -6.19
CA HIS A 105 -4.67 -4.54 -7.63
C HIS A 105 -3.45 -3.94 -8.33
N PRO A 106 -3.04 -4.48 -9.49
CA PRO A 106 -2.02 -3.86 -10.32
C PRO A 106 -2.42 -2.44 -10.73
N MET A 107 -1.50 -1.50 -10.60
CA MET A 107 -1.72 -0.09 -10.92
C MET A 107 -0.97 0.29 -12.20
N TYR A 108 -1.57 1.11 -13.06
CA TYR A 108 -0.90 1.62 -14.25
C TYR A 108 -0.04 2.83 -13.94
N ALA A 109 1.16 2.85 -14.51
CA ALA A 109 2.12 3.93 -14.37
C ALA A 109 1.95 4.98 -15.49
N GLN A 110 1.99 6.25 -15.11
CA GLN A 110 2.00 7.42 -15.99
C GLN A 110 3.42 7.88 -16.31
N SER A 111 4.42 7.54 -15.49
CA SER A 111 5.85 7.80 -15.71
C SER A 111 6.74 6.73 -15.06
N GLU A 112 8.05 6.80 -15.32
CA GLU A 112 9.05 6.10 -14.50
C GLU A 112 8.91 6.58 -13.04
N ASP A 113 9.04 5.65 -12.08
CA ASP A 113 8.88 5.88 -10.63
C ASP A 113 7.50 6.37 -10.15
N ASP A 114 6.42 6.22 -10.92
CA ASP A 114 5.11 6.78 -10.52
C ASP A 114 4.29 5.88 -9.58
N VAL A 115 4.58 4.58 -9.56
CA VAL A 115 3.90 3.58 -8.73
C VAL A 115 4.83 3.09 -7.63
N LEU A 116 6.11 2.87 -7.95
CA LEU A 116 7.11 2.32 -7.04
C LEU A 116 8.41 3.09 -7.22
N ALA A 117 9.02 3.53 -6.13
CA ALA A 117 10.32 4.16 -6.13
C ALA A 117 11.16 3.70 -4.94
N VAL A 118 12.44 3.46 -5.20
CA VAL A 118 13.43 3.12 -4.17
C VAL A 118 14.33 4.32 -3.91
N ARG A 119 14.55 4.67 -2.64
CA ARG A 119 15.32 5.85 -2.20
C ARG A 119 16.27 5.51 -1.05
N ASP A 120 17.17 6.43 -0.76
CA ASP A 120 18.25 6.25 0.22
C ASP A 120 17.86 6.72 1.62
N SER A 121 16.82 7.54 1.73
CA SER A 121 16.34 8.10 3.00
C SER A 121 14.81 8.12 3.07
N PHE A 122 14.28 8.13 4.29
CA PHE A 122 12.85 8.31 4.53
C PHE A 122 12.35 9.63 3.97
N GLU A 123 13.13 10.70 4.14
CA GLU A 123 12.80 12.04 3.65
C GLU A 123 12.66 12.05 2.12
N ASP A 124 13.60 11.42 1.40
CA ASP A 124 13.55 11.35 -0.05
C ASP A 124 12.43 10.44 -0.56
N ALA A 125 12.13 9.35 0.15
CA ALA A 125 10.96 8.52 -0.13
C ALA A 125 9.65 9.29 0.09
N CYS A 126 9.56 10.14 1.11
CA CYS A 126 8.41 11.01 1.31
C CYS A 126 8.30 12.08 0.22
N LYS A 127 9.42 12.66 -0.24
CA LYS A 127 9.43 13.62 -1.36
C LYS A 127 8.93 12.99 -2.64
N VAL A 128 9.41 11.78 -2.98
CA VAL A 128 8.95 11.09 -4.19
C VAL A 128 7.48 10.66 -4.05
N MET A 129 7.04 10.22 -2.87
CA MET A 129 5.63 9.93 -2.63
C MET A 129 4.75 11.17 -2.86
N ALA A 130 5.18 12.35 -2.42
CA ALA A 130 4.47 13.58 -2.70
C ALA A 130 4.40 13.90 -4.21
N GLU A 131 5.42 13.56 -4.98
CA GLU A 131 5.41 13.69 -6.44
C GLU A 131 4.46 12.69 -7.10
N MET A 132 4.49 11.41 -6.70
CA MET A 132 3.55 10.37 -7.15
C MET A 132 2.10 10.81 -6.94
N VAL A 133 1.77 11.35 -5.75
CA VAL A 133 0.43 11.85 -5.41
C VAL A 133 0.05 13.07 -6.26
N ARG A 134 0.97 14.01 -6.49
CA ARG A 134 0.69 15.18 -7.35
C ARG A 134 0.42 14.80 -8.80
N HIS A 135 1.06 13.74 -9.29
CA HIS A 135 0.88 13.26 -10.65
C HIS A 135 -0.29 12.28 -10.80
N TYR A 136 -0.84 11.78 -9.69
CA TYR A 136 -1.93 10.82 -9.69
C TYR A 136 -3.14 11.36 -10.46
N ASP A 137 -3.42 10.73 -11.59
CA ASP A 137 -4.59 11.01 -12.42
C ASP A 137 -5.38 9.71 -12.67
N PRO A 138 -6.57 9.54 -12.07
CA PRO A 138 -7.35 8.31 -12.20
C PRO A 138 -7.78 8.03 -13.65
N LEU A 139 -8.01 9.07 -14.47
CA LEU A 139 -8.41 8.88 -15.86
C LEU A 139 -7.26 8.30 -16.69
N ARG A 140 -6.03 8.66 -16.35
CA ARG A 140 -4.82 8.15 -17.02
C ARG A 140 -4.40 6.77 -16.50
N ARG A 141 -4.92 6.32 -15.36
CA ARG A 141 -4.58 5.03 -14.74
C ARG A 141 -5.62 3.94 -14.92
N HIS A 142 -6.90 4.26 -15.02
CA HIS A 142 -7.95 3.25 -15.21
C HIS A 142 -8.43 3.13 -16.67
N GLY A 143 -7.87 3.95 -17.56
CA GLY A 143 -8.29 4.02 -18.95
C GLY A 143 -9.64 4.72 -19.11
N GLY A 144 -10.21 4.62 -20.30
CA GLY A 144 -11.51 5.21 -20.55
C GLY A 144 -12.05 4.96 -21.95
N GLU A 145 -13.21 5.52 -22.20
CA GLU A 145 -13.83 5.52 -23.52
C GLU A 145 -13.36 6.77 -24.28
N ARG A 146 -12.85 6.56 -25.50
CA ARG A 146 -12.56 7.66 -26.42
C ARG A 146 -13.21 7.39 -27.76
N GLU A 147 -13.75 8.43 -28.39
CA GLU A 147 -14.27 8.34 -29.74
C GLU A 147 -13.12 8.50 -30.75
N VAL A 148 -12.96 7.52 -31.64
CA VAL A 148 -12.03 7.55 -32.78
C VAL A 148 -12.82 7.25 -34.04
N ASP A 149 -12.85 8.21 -34.97
CA ASP A 149 -13.57 8.10 -36.25
C ASP A 149 -15.06 7.70 -36.12
N GLY A 150 -15.76 8.23 -35.11
CA GLY A 150 -17.18 7.92 -34.89
C GLY A 150 -17.45 6.63 -34.11
N VAL A 151 -16.41 5.95 -33.64
CA VAL A 151 -16.50 4.70 -32.87
C VAL A 151 -15.95 4.91 -31.46
N TRP A 152 -16.74 4.56 -30.44
CA TRP A 152 -16.26 4.53 -29.06
C TRP A 152 -15.33 3.32 -28.87
N VAL A 153 -14.08 3.61 -28.50
CA VAL A 153 -13.05 2.62 -28.25
C VAL A 153 -12.64 2.70 -26.79
N ILE A 154 -12.61 1.55 -26.11
CA ILE A 154 -12.01 1.43 -24.79
C ILE A 154 -10.50 1.44 -24.99
N HIS A 155 -9.80 2.36 -24.34
CA HIS A 155 -8.35 2.36 -24.31
C HIS A 155 -7.89 2.00 -22.90
N GLU A 156 -6.97 1.05 -22.82
CA GLU A 156 -6.24 0.73 -21.60
C GLU A 156 -4.98 1.61 -21.55
N PRO A 157 -4.62 2.15 -20.37
CA PRO A 157 -3.38 2.88 -20.24
C PRO A 157 -2.17 1.95 -20.36
N GLU A 158 -1.06 2.49 -20.88
CA GLU A 158 0.20 1.75 -20.95
C GLU A 158 0.92 1.81 -19.59
N GLY A 159 1.84 0.88 -19.32
CA GLY A 159 2.68 0.94 -18.12
C GLY A 159 2.13 0.23 -16.87
N ARG A 160 1.33 -0.83 -17.03
CA ARG A 160 0.82 -1.63 -15.90
C ARG A 160 1.95 -2.19 -15.02
N MET A 161 1.86 -1.97 -13.71
CA MET A 161 2.77 -2.50 -12.71
C MET A 161 2.06 -3.50 -11.80
N ASP A 162 2.50 -4.76 -11.83
CA ASP A 162 2.04 -5.82 -10.94
C ASP A 162 2.76 -5.69 -9.59
N LEU A 163 2.08 -5.15 -8.58
CA LEU A 163 2.64 -4.90 -7.25
C LEU A 163 2.46 -6.11 -6.36
N ARG A 164 3.42 -7.03 -6.33
CA ARG A 164 3.34 -8.21 -5.46
C ARG A 164 3.65 -7.85 -4.02
N ILE A 165 3.45 -8.81 -3.13
CA ILE A 165 3.86 -8.72 -1.72
C ILE A 165 5.31 -8.21 -1.57
N MET A 166 6.18 -8.65 -2.49
CA MET A 166 7.57 -8.26 -2.55
C MET A 166 7.75 -6.84 -3.08
N ASP A 167 7.00 -6.40 -4.08
CA ASP A 167 7.05 -5.01 -4.59
C ASP A 167 6.56 -4.03 -3.54
N LEU A 168 5.45 -4.38 -2.87
CA LEU A 168 4.93 -3.59 -1.78
C LEU A 168 5.94 -3.51 -0.66
N TYR A 169 6.53 -4.63 -0.21
CA TYR A 169 7.45 -4.68 0.93
C TYR A 169 8.93 -4.87 0.52
N GLY A 170 9.34 -4.30 -0.62
CA GLY A 170 10.73 -4.28 -1.10
C GLY A 170 11.30 -5.64 -1.52
N LEU A 171 11.49 -5.78 -2.83
CA LEU A 171 11.75 -7.04 -3.54
C LEU A 171 13.02 -7.79 -3.17
N SER A 172 12.88 -9.13 -3.16
CA SER A 172 13.90 -10.18 -3.00
C SER A 172 14.64 -10.21 -1.65
N CYS A 173 13.95 -10.64 -0.59
CA CYS A 173 14.55 -11.72 0.19
C CYS A 173 14.38 -12.99 -0.64
N ALA A 174 15.47 -13.70 -0.94
CA ALA A 174 15.35 -15.14 -1.00
C ALA A 174 14.49 -15.52 0.21
N LEU A 175 13.31 -16.10 -0.02
CA LEU A 175 12.74 -16.95 1.02
C LEU A 175 13.88 -17.92 1.29
N ASN A 176 14.62 -17.71 2.38
CA ASN A 176 15.63 -18.67 2.78
C ASN A 176 14.84 -19.98 2.82
N GLU A 177 15.29 -20.97 2.05
CA GLU A 177 14.62 -22.28 2.02
C GLU A 177 14.45 -22.84 3.45
N GLU A 178 15.21 -22.33 4.42
CA GLU A 178 15.07 -22.55 5.86
C GLU A 178 13.77 -22.02 6.49
N GLU A 179 13.21 -20.87 6.09
CA GLU A 179 11.94 -20.36 6.65
C GLU A 179 10.72 -21.09 6.07
N ILE A 180 10.81 -21.57 4.83
CA ILE A 180 9.81 -22.47 4.24
C ILE A 180 9.91 -23.87 4.89
N ALA A 181 11.13 -24.36 5.13
CA ALA A 181 11.35 -25.65 5.78
C ALA A 181 10.88 -25.65 7.25
N ALA A 182 11.09 -24.56 7.99
CA ALA A 182 10.68 -24.41 9.39
C ALA A 182 9.15 -24.42 9.60
N GLY A 183 8.36 -24.16 8.56
CA GLY A 183 6.89 -24.28 8.59
C GLY A 183 6.34 -25.63 8.11
N SER A 184 7.20 -26.55 7.64
CA SER A 184 6.80 -27.83 7.05
C SER A 184 7.11 -29.07 7.90
N ASP A 185 7.85 -28.91 8.99
CA ASP A 185 8.20 -30.03 9.88
C ASP A 185 7.24 -30.16 11.06
N ASP A 186 5.94 -30.25 10.76
CA ASP A 186 4.98 -30.79 11.71
C ASP A 186 4.93 -32.31 11.48
N GLY A 187 6.00 -32.97 11.92
CA GLY A 187 6.37 -34.38 11.70
C GLY A 187 5.27 -35.41 12.05
N ARG A 188 4.22 -35.45 11.25
CA ARG A 188 3.20 -36.49 11.28
C ARG A 188 3.39 -37.40 10.07
N PRO A 189 3.70 -38.69 10.28
CA PRO A 189 3.71 -39.64 9.20
C PRO A 189 2.28 -39.80 8.67
N VAL A 190 2.10 -39.58 7.38
CA VAL A 190 0.85 -39.92 6.70
C VAL A 190 0.82 -41.44 6.55
N ALA A 191 -0.15 -42.07 7.22
CA ALA A 191 -0.53 -43.46 7.03
C ALA A 191 -1.45 -43.59 5.80
#